data_AF-A0A382P9R0-F1
#
_entry.id   AF-A0A382P9R0-F1
#
_cell.length_a   1.000
_cell.length_b   1.000
_cell.length_c   1.000
_cell.angle_alpha   90.00
_cell.angle_beta   90.00
_cell.angle_gamma   90.00
#
_symmetry.space_group_name_H-M   'P 1'
#
loop_
_entity.id
_entity.type
_entity.pdbx_description
1 polymer ?
#
loop_
_entity_poly.entity_id
_entity_poly.type
_entity_poly.pdbx_seq_one_letter_code
_entity_poly.pdbx_strand_id
1 'polypeptide(L)' 'MPELFLTIFFISILLLFLGSGVWVAISMIGVSSIGMLIFTTRPVGDAMATTIWGTSSSWTLTALPLFVWMGEILFRTKL' A
#
# COMPACT_ATOMS: atom_id res chain seq x y z
N MET A 1 13.72 -2.57 25.93
CA MET A 1 13.82 -1.09 25.91
C MET A 1 14.05 -0.52 24.50
N PRO A 2 14.85 -1.11 23.58
CA PRO A 2 15.02 -0.54 22.23
C PRO A 2 13.74 -0.61 21.36
N GLU A 3 12.87 -1.58 21.61
CA GLU A 3 11.62 -1.80 20.87
C GLU A 3 10.67 -0.61 21.04
N LEU A 4 10.56 -0.10 22.28
CA LEU A 4 9.70 1.02 22.64
C LEU A 4 10.15 2.31 21.97
N PHE A 5 11.48 2.52 21.85
CA PHE A 5 12.06 3.62 21.10
C PHE A 5 11.71 3.53 19.61
N LEU A 6 11.85 2.35 18.99
CA LEU A 6 11.51 2.15 17.59
C LEU A 6 10.02 2.37 17.32
N THR A 7 9.13 1.88 18.20
CA THR A 7 7.69 2.12 18.07
C THR A 7 7.35 3.60 18.08
N ILE A 8 7.86 4.36 19.06
CA ILE A 8 7.62 5.81 19.15
C ILE A 8 8.20 6.53 17.93
N PHE A 9 9.38 6.12 17.46
CA PHE A 9 10.02 6.69 16.29
C PHE A 9 9.17 6.52 15.01
N PHE A 10 8.69 5.31 14.71
CA PHE A 10 7.85 5.10 13.53
C PHE A 10 6.47 5.74 13.64
N ILE A 11 5.86 5.72 14.84
CA ILE A 11 4.57 6.39 15.07
C ILE A 11 4.69 7.90 14.88
N SER A 12 5.75 8.53 15.39
CA SER A 12 5.95 9.97 15.24
C SER A 12 6.16 10.36 13.78
N ILE A 13 6.96 9.61 13.01
CA ILE A 13 7.11 9.84 11.56
C ILE A 13 5.76 9.72 10.84
N LEU A 14 4.98 8.68 11.18
CA LEU A 14 3.66 8.49 10.57
C LEU A 14 2.73 9.67 10.85
N LEU A 15 2.65 10.11 12.11
CA LEU A 15 1.80 11.22 12.51
C LEU A 15 2.27 12.54 11.92
N LEU A 16 3.57 12.75 11.70
CA LEU A 16 4.10 13.91 10.99
C LEU A 16 3.61 13.93 9.53
N PHE A 17 3.70 12.81 8.81
CA PHE A 17 3.21 12.73 7.44
C PHE A 17 1.68 12.95 7.36
N LEU A 18 0.89 12.30 8.21
CA LEU A 18 -0.56 12.50 8.23
C LEU A 18 -0.93 13.93 8.68
N GLY A 19 -0.23 14.48 9.67
CA GLY A 19 -0.45 15.84 10.16
C GLY A 19 -0.12 16.92 9.13
N SER A 20 0.78 16.63 8.18
CA SER A 20 1.07 17.52 7.04
C SER A 20 0.00 17.48 5.93
N GLY A 21 -1.03 16.64 6.06
CA GLY A 21 -2.11 16.49 5.07
C GLY A 21 -1.74 15.62 3.87
N VAL A 22 -0.62 14.88 3.93
CA VAL A 22 -0.21 13.97 2.86
C VAL A 22 -1.15 12.76 2.80
N TRP A 23 -1.45 12.33 1.58
CA TRP A 23 -2.29 11.16 1.34
C TRP A 23 -1.72 9.91 2.02
N VAL A 24 -2.59 9.12 2.67
CA VAL A 24 -2.21 8.00 3.56
C VAL A 24 -1.28 6.99 2.88
N ALA A 25 -1.50 6.67 1.60
CA ALA A 25 -0.65 5.71 0.91
C ALA A 25 0.77 6.25 0.68
N ILE A 26 0.93 7.54 0.38
CA ILE A 26 2.26 8.18 0.27
C ILE A 26 2.94 8.20 1.64
N SER A 27 2.19 8.49 2.70
CA SER A 27 2.68 8.44 4.09
C SER A 27 3.18 7.04 4.47
N MET A 28 2.43 5.99 4.11
CA MET A 28 2.83 4.59 4.32
C MET A 28 4.11 4.23 3.55
N ILE A 29 4.21 4.63 2.28
CA ILE A 29 5.41 4.40 1.46
C ILE A 29 6.63 5.12 2.06
N GLY A 30 6.45 6.34 2.57
CA GLY A 30 7.52 7.09 3.24
C GLY A 30 8.02 6.38 4.49
N VAL A 31 7.10 5.98 5.38
CA VAL A 31 7.43 5.26 6.63
C VAL A 31 8.09 3.91 6.35
N SER A 32 7.57 3.12 5.40
CA SER A 32 8.16 1.83 5.05
C SER A 32 9.56 1.98 4.43
N SER A 33 9.73 3.00 3.58
CA SER A 33 11.02 3.28 2.94
C SER A 33 12.08 3.69 3.97
N ILE A 34 11.73 4.56 4.92
CA ILE A 34 12.63 4.96 6.02
C ILE A 34 13.00 3.73 6.87
N GLY A 35 12.03 2.86 7.18
CA GLY A 35 12.29 1.64 7.91
C GLY A 35 13.27 0.72 7.18
N MET A 36 13.09 0.52 5.88
CA MET A 36 14.02 -0.29 5.10
C MET A 36 15.42 0.34 5.04
N LEU A 37 15.55 1.66 4.85
CA LEU A 37 16.85 2.32 4.83
C LEU A 37 17.66 2.13 6.12
N ILE A 38 16.98 2.09 7.27
CA ILE A 38 17.63 1.96 8.58
C ILE A 38 17.98 0.50 8.90
N PHE A 39 17.12 -0.45 8.50
CA PHE A 39 17.24 -1.86 8.91
C PHE A 39 17.75 -2.82 7.82
N THR A 40 17.88 -2.36 6.57
CA THR A 40 18.28 -3.23 5.46
C THR A 40 19.27 -2.56 4.52
N THR A 41 20.16 -3.37 3.94
CA THR A 41 21.12 -2.94 2.90
C THR A 41 20.57 -3.14 1.49
N ARG A 42 19.46 -3.88 1.35
CA ARG A 42 18.77 -4.08 0.07
C ARG A 42 18.29 -2.74 -0.51
N PRO A 43 18.48 -2.49 -1.81
CA PRO A 43 17.97 -1.28 -2.46
C PRO A 43 16.44 -1.17 -2.28
N VAL A 44 16.03 -0.08 -1.65
CA VAL A 44 14.63 0.17 -1.27
C VAL A 44 13.75 0.33 -2.51
N GLY A 45 14.24 0.96 -3.57
CA GLY A 45 13.50 1.15 -4.82
C GLY A 45 13.03 -0.17 -5.44
N ASP A 46 13.95 -1.12 -5.63
CA ASP A 46 13.62 -2.43 -6.22
C ASP A 46 12.68 -3.23 -5.33
N ALA A 47 12.89 -3.19 -4.01
CA ALA A 47 12.01 -3.88 -3.07
C ALA A 47 10.59 -3.30 -3.11
N MET A 48 10.45 -1.98 -2.99
CA MET A 48 9.16 -1.30 -3.02
C MET A 48 8.44 -1.46 -4.36
N ALA A 49 9.16 -1.40 -5.48
CA ALA A 49 8.56 -1.62 -6.80
C ALA A 49 7.89 -2.99 -6.91
N THR A 50 8.58 -4.05 -6.49
CA THR A 50 8.01 -5.42 -6.53
C THR A 50 6.82 -5.59 -5.58
N THR A 51 6.88 -5.03 -4.37
CA THR A 51 5.79 -5.11 -3.40
C THR A 51 4.56 -4.33 -3.86
N ILE A 52 4.74 -3.08 -4.31
CA ILE A 52 3.64 -2.23 -4.78
C ILE A 52 2.98 -2.86 -6.01
N TRP A 53 3.76 -3.35 -6.97
CA TRP A 53 3.24 -4.01 -8.16
C TRP A 53 2.51 -5.32 -7.84
N GLY A 54 3.06 -6.12 -6.91
CA GLY A 54 2.45 -7.36 -6.45
C GLY A 54 1.09 -7.14 -5.79
N THR A 55 0.96 -6.12 -4.94
CA THR A 55 -0.32 -5.79 -4.29
C THR A 55 -1.36 -5.22 -5.25
N SER A 56 -0.93 -4.51 -6.30
CA SER A 56 -1.81 -3.96 -7.34
C SER A 56 -2.37 -5.05 -8.26
N SER A 57 -1.67 -6.19 -8.37
CA SER A 57 -2.07 -7.35 -9.17
C SER A 57 -2.93 -8.33 -8.37
N SER A 58 -3.81 -7.82 -7.50
CA SER A 58 -4.71 -8.67 -6.72
C SER A 58 -5.91 -9.11 -7.57
N TRP A 59 -6.19 -10.41 -7.56
CA TRP A 59 -7.40 -11.00 -8.14
C TRP A 59 -8.70 -10.34 -7.62
N THR A 60 -8.67 -9.76 -6.42
CA THR A 60 -9.82 -9.02 -5.87
C THR A 60 -10.11 -7.74 -6.64
N LEU A 61 -9.09 -7.03 -7.13
CA LEU A 61 -9.28 -5.84 -7.97
C LEU A 61 -9.87 -6.20 -9.34
N THR A 62 -9.58 -7.39 -9.87
CA THR A 62 -10.20 -7.89 -11.11
C THR A 62 -11.64 -8.35 -10.93
N ALA A 63 -12.09 -8.64 -9.70
CA ALA A 63 -13.46 -9.05 -9.44
C ALA A 63 -14.46 -7.91 -9.71
N LEU A 64 -14.09 -6.65 -9.49
CA LEU A 64 -14.97 -5.49 -9.70
C LEU A 64 -15.33 -5.33 -11.20
N PRO A 65 -14.38 -5.29 -12.16
CA PRO A 65 -14.71 -5.30 -13.59
C PRO A 65 -15.53 -6.52 -14.02
N LEU A 66 -15.20 -7.72 -13.53
CA LEU A 66 -15.95 -8.95 -13.86
C LEU A 66 -17.38 -8.93 -13.33
N PHE A 67 -17.59 -8.33 -12.16
CA PHE A 67 -18.93 -8.13 -11.60
C PHE A 67 -19.78 -7.19 -12.46
N VAL A 68 -19.19 -6.06 -12.89
CA VAL A 68 -19.86 -5.14 -13.83
C VAL A 68 -20.17 -5.85 -15.15
N TRP A 69 -19.21 -6.63 -15.66
CA TRP A 69 -19.38 -7.37 -16.91
C TRP A 69 -20.50 -8.42 -16.83
N MET A 70 -20.54 -9.21 -15.75
CA MET A 70 -21.63 -10.15 -15.49
C MET A 70 -22.99 -9.42 -15.45
N GLY A 71 -23.06 -8.28 -14.77
CA GLY A 71 -24.27 -7.45 -14.70
C GLY A 71 -24.74 -6.98 -16.08
N GLU A 72 -23.81 -6.57 -16.94
CA GLU A 72 -24.12 -6.14 -18.30
C GLU A 72 -24.57 -7.30 -19.20
N ILE A 73 -24.02 -8.51 -19.04
CA ILE A 73 -24.52 -9.72 -19.73
C ILE A 73 -25.96 -9.97 -19.31
N LEU A 74 -26.24 -10.02 -18.00
CA LEU A 74 -27.58 -10.29 -17.47
C LEU A 74 -28.61 -9.24 -17.93
N PHE A 75 -28.20 -7.99 -18.06
CA PHE A 75 -29.07 -6.90 -18.55
C PHE A 75 -29.34 -6.99 -20.07
N ARG A 76 -28.37 -7.44 -20.85
CA ARG A 76 -28.48 -7.52 -22.34
C ARG A 76 -29.04 -8.84 -22.83
N THR A 77 -28.93 -9.92 -22.05
CA THR A 77 -29.56 -11.21 -22.35
C THR A 77 -30.99 -11.22 -21.85
N LYS A 78 -31.95 -11.49 -22.73
CA LYS A 78 -33.30 -11.89 -22.33
C LYS A 78 -33.26 -13.35 -21.87
N LEU A 79 -32.96 -13.57 -20.59
CA LEU A 79 -33.25 -14.84 -19.92
C LEU A 79 -34.66 -14.79 -19.33
#